data_AF-A0AAN9URM4-F1
#
_entry.id   AF-A0AAN9URM4-F1
#
_cell.length_a   1.000
_cell.length_b   1.000
_cell.length_c   1.000
_cell.angle_alpha   90.00
_cell.angle_beta   90.00
_cell.angle_gamma   90.00
#
_symmetry.space_group_name_H-M   'P 1'
#
loop_
_entity.id
_entity.type
_entity.pdbx_description
1 polymer ?
#
loop_
_entity_poly.entity_id
_entity_poly.type
_entity_poly.pdbx_seq_one_letter_code
_entity_poly.pdbx_strand_id
1 'polypeptide(L)'
;MKLWPQYGLPVVLYDQIGCAASTHLPQTAGDKDFWQESLFVAELDNLVDYLKLRDGPGFHLFGQSWGGLLGVAFAARQPRGLKRLVLASGLANIDLSEKGIQLCRSGLPIDVQRVLEKCVQEGDYKSQAYRDAIAVFQKTFVCRADPLPEELIMSLNHLGEDPTVYGTM
;
A
#
# COMPACT_ATOMS: atom_id res chain seq x y z
N MET A 1 2.89 -5.26 17.94
CA MET A 1 3.58 -6.28 17.11
C MET A 1 4.43 -7.19 17.99
N LYS A 2 4.30 -8.52 17.90
CA LYS A 2 4.98 -9.47 18.81
C LYS A 2 6.36 -9.96 18.33
N LEU A 3 6.82 -9.54 17.14
CA LEU A 3 8.06 -10.07 16.53
C LEU A 3 9.31 -9.84 17.38
N TRP A 4 9.47 -8.64 17.94
CA TRP A 4 10.59 -8.34 18.82
C TRP A 4 10.51 -9.08 20.16
N PRO A 5 9.46 -8.90 20.99
CA PRO A 5 9.43 -9.50 22.33
C PRO A 5 9.35 -11.03 22.33
N GLN A 6 8.88 -11.68 21.25
CA GLN A 6 8.77 -13.13 21.18
C GLN A 6 9.91 -13.81 20.43
N TYR A 7 10.44 -13.20 19.38
CA TYR A 7 11.41 -13.85 18.48
C TYR A 7 12.75 -13.12 18.40
N GLY A 8 12.92 -12.01 19.14
CA GLY A 8 14.15 -11.21 19.10
C GLY A 8 14.42 -10.59 17.72
N LEU A 9 13.36 -10.36 16.92
CA LEU A 9 13.45 -9.75 15.60
C LEU A 9 13.08 -8.27 15.68
N PRO A 10 14.05 -7.34 15.60
CA PRO A 10 13.76 -5.91 15.59
C PRO A 10 12.87 -5.60 14.41
N VAL A 11 11.93 -4.68 14.62
CA VAL A 11 11.01 -4.24 13.57
C VAL A 11 11.26 -2.76 13.35
N VAL A 12 11.49 -2.41 12.09
CA VAL A 12 11.54 -1.02 11.63
C VAL A 12 10.31 -0.80 10.76
N LEU A 13 9.46 0.14 11.16
CA LEU A 13 8.40 0.72 10.34
C LEU A 13 8.85 2.14 9.99
N TYR A 14 8.61 2.56 8.76
CA TYR A 14 8.91 3.91 8.33
C TYR A 14 7.82 4.41 7.38
N ASP A 15 7.56 5.71 7.44
CA ASP A 15 6.68 6.41 6.51
C ASP A 15 7.50 6.78 5.28
N GLN A 16 7.00 6.45 4.08
CA GLN A 16 7.67 6.84 2.84
C GLN A 16 7.54 8.35 2.62
N ILE A 17 8.50 8.94 1.91
CA ILE A 17 8.46 10.35 1.53
C ILE A 17 7.13 10.71 0.88
N GLY A 18 6.54 11.84 1.31
CA GLY A 18 5.24 12.31 0.86
C GLY A 18 4.05 11.84 1.68
N CYS A 19 4.23 11.11 2.80
CA CYS A 19 3.13 10.77 3.70
C CYS A 19 3.49 10.81 5.19
N ALA A 20 2.46 10.96 6.02
CA ALA A 20 2.50 10.84 7.48
C ALA A 20 3.63 11.65 8.14
N ALA A 21 4.57 11.01 8.86
CA ALA A 21 5.63 11.75 9.55
C ALA A 21 6.82 12.14 8.64
N SER A 22 6.84 11.67 7.40
CA SER A 22 7.89 11.99 6.43
C SER A 22 7.63 13.31 5.71
N THR A 23 8.63 13.81 4.99
CA THR A 23 8.55 15.11 4.31
C THR A 23 7.40 15.13 3.29
N HIS A 24 6.48 16.07 3.44
CA HIS A 24 5.41 16.35 2.49
C HIS A 24 5.90 17.27 1.35
N LEU A 25 5.49 16.99 0.11
CA LEU A 25 5.91 17.73 -1.09
C LEU A 25 4.71 18.08 -2.00
N PRO A 26 3.67 18.78 -1.50
CA PRO A 26 2.42 19.00 -2.24
C PRO A 26 2.60 19.78 -3.55
N GLN A 27 3.66 20.57 -3.68
CA GLN A 27 4.02 21.26 -4.92
C GLN A 27 4.36 20.33 -6.09
N THR A 28 4.56 19.04 -5.82
CA THR A 28 4.85 18.01 -6.84
C THR A 28 3.62 17.15 -7.18
N ALA A 29 2.43 17.53 -6.71
CA ALA A 29 1.20 16.82 -7.04
C ALA A 29 0.95 16.79 -8.56
N GLY A 30 0.70 15.61 -9.10
CA GLY A 30 0.54 15.36 -10.54
C GLY A 30 1.85 15.18 -11.31
N ASP A 31 3.02 15.39 -10.67
CA ASP A 31 4.32 15.16 -11.29
C ASP A 31 4.66 13.67 -11.30
N LYS A 32 4.24 13.01 -12.36
CA LYS A 32 4.50 11.58 -12.56
C LYS A 32 5.97 11.28 -12.79
N ASP A 33 6.77 12.21 -13.30
CA ASP A 33 8.20 11.98 -13.52
C ASP A 33 8.97 12.00 -12.19
N PHE A 34 8.47 12.76 -11.20
CA PHE A 34 9.00 12.77 -9.84
C PHE A 34 8.55 11.55 -9.01
N TRP A 35 7.24 11.27 -8.95
CA TRP A 35 6.68 10.18 -8.15
C TRP A 35 6.75 8.83 -8.87
N GLN A 36 7.97 8.30 -8.96
CA GLN A 36 8.26 7.02 -9.60
C GLN A 36 8.63 5.95 -8.57
N GLU A 37 8.42 4.67 -8.92
CA GLU A 37 8.86 3.54 -8.08
C GLU A 37 10.35 3.64 -7.69
N SER A 38 11.18 4.11 -8.62
CA SER A 38 12.62 4.30 -8.43
C SER A 38 12.97 5.26 -7.28
N LEU A 39 12.13 6.27 -7.00
CA LEU A 39 12.30 7.18 -5.87
C LEU A 39 12.22 6.42 -4.54
N PHE A 40 11.18 5.59 -4.38
CA PHE A 40 10.96 4.80 -3.16
C PHE A 40 11.97 3.66 -3.02
N VAL A 41 12.46 3.12 -4.14
CA VAL A 41 13.56 2.15 -4.13
C VAL A 41 14.84 2.80 -3.61
N ALA A 42 15.15 4.02 -4.06
CA ALA A 42 16.31 4.78 -3.60
C ALA A 42 16.18 5.22 -2.13
N GLU A 43 14.98 5.60 -1.69
CA GLU A 43 14.68 5.87 -0.30
C GLU A 43 14.92 4.64 0.59
N LEU A 44 14.45 3.47 0.17
CA LEU A 44 14.68 2.23 0.93
C LEU A 44 16.17 1.85 0.98
N ASP A 45 16.92 2.07 -0.11
CA ASP A 45 18.39 1.93 -0.08
C ASP A 45 19.02 2.86 0.95
N ASN A 46 18.60 4.13 0.98
CA ASN A 46 19.09 5.12 1.93
C ASN A 46 18.84 4.69 3.39
N LEU A 47 17.63 4.18 3.69
CA LEU A 47 17.28 3.69 5.02
C LEU A 47 18.12 2.45 5.42
N VAL A 48 18.29 1.49 4.50
CA VAL A 48 19.11 0.28 4.71
C VAL A 48 20.56 0.65 5.04
N ASP A 49 21.11 1.64 4.34
CA ASP A 49 22.48 2.11 4.54
C ASP A 49 22.63 2.90 5.84
N TYR A 50 21.68 3.79 6.13
CA TYR A 50 21.64 4.56 7.38
C TYR A 50 21.64 3.64 8.61
N LEU A 51 20.84 2.57 8.56
CA LEU A 51 20.76 1.56 9.63
C LEU A 51 21.91 0.55 9.58
N LYS A 52 22.84 0.67 8.63
CA LYS A 52 24.01 -0.21 8.43
C LYS A 52 23.64 -1.68 8.26
N LEU A 53 22.50 -1.94 7.63
CA LEU A 53 21.98 -3.30 7.45
C LEU A 53 22.65 -4.02 6.27
N ARG A 54 23.18 -3.28 5.29
CA ARG A 54 23.87 -3.84 4.10
C ARG A 54 25.16 -4.58 4.46
N ASP A 55 25.97 -3.98 5.31
CA ASP A 55 27.27 -4.51 5.76
C ASP A 55 27.22 -5.11 7.18
N GLY A 56 26.11 -4.94 7.89
CA GLY A 56 25.93 -5.41 9.26
C GLY A 56 25.13 -6.73 9.35
N PRO A 57 24.10 -6.80 10.21
CA PRO A 57 23.39 -8.06 10.49
C PRO A 57 22.51 -8.55 9.33
N GLY A 58 22.34 -7.77 8.26
CA GLY A 58 21.34 -8.02 7.21
C GLY A 58 19.92 -7.73 7.69
N PHE A 59 18.95 -7.93 6.79
CA PHE A 59 17.55 -7.56 7.03
C PHE A 59 16.57 -8.48 6.29
N HIS A 60 15.33 -8.47 6.77
CA HIS A 60 14.19 -9.12 6.13
C HIS A 60 13.26 -8.00 5.70
N LEU A 61 12.75 -8.06 4.47
CA LEU A 61 11.82 -7.07 3.95
C LEU A 61 10.41 -7.64 3.93
N PHE A 62 9.47 -6.91 4.53
CA PHE A 62 8.04 -7.21 4.50
C PHE A 62 7.35 -6.11 3.72
N GLY A 63 6.69 -6.48 2.62
CA GLY A 63 5.96 -5.55 1.77
C GLY A 63 4.47 -5.91 1.74
N GLN A 64 3.62 -4.96 2.16
CA GLN A 64 2.17 -5.10 2.09
C GLN A 64 1.59 -4.22 0.98
N SER A 65 0.65 -4.74 0.17
CA SER A 65 0.03 -3.99 -0.93
C SER A 65 1.08 -3.36 -1.86
N TRP A 66 1.06 -2.03 -2.05
CA TRP A 66 2.09 -1.24 -2.72
C TRP A 66 3.51 -1.59 -2.25
N GLY A 67 3.72 -1.74 -0.94
CA GLY A 67 5.01 -2.14 -0.38
C GLY A 67 5.48 -3.51 -0.86
N GLY A 68 4.57 -4.38 -1.29
CA GLY A 68 4.92 -5.66 -1.93
C GLY A 68 5.53 -5.46 -3.32
N LEU A 69 4.95 -4.57 -4.12
CA LEU A 69 5.48 -4.20 -5.44
C LEU A 69 6.85 -3.54 -5.30
N LEU A 70 6.96 -2.55 -4.40
CA LEU A 70 8.23 -1.92 -4.06
C LEU A 70 9.28 -2.93 -3.58
N GLY A 71 8.85 -3.88 -2.73
CA GLY A 71 9.73 -4.93 -2.20
C GLY A 71 10.28 -5.86 -3.28
N VAL A 72 9.47 -6.19 -4.29
CA VAL A 72 9.92 -6.95 -5.47
C VAL A 72 10.93 -6.16 -6.28
N ALA A 73 10.64 -4.89 -6.61
CA ALA A 73 11.55 -4.03 -7.38
C ALA A 73 12.89 -3.84 -6.65
N PHE A 74 12.84 -3.63 -5.33
CA PHE A 74 14.03 -3.54 -4.50
C PHE A 74 14.84 -4.84 -4.50
N ALA A 75 14.19 -5.98 -4.28
CA ALA A 75 14.86 -7.29 -4.19
C ALA A 75 15.39 -7.81 -5.53
N ALA A 76 14.76 -7.49 -6.65
CA ALA A 76 15.19 -7.90 -7.99
C ALA A 76 16.61 -7.40 -8.34
N ARG A 77 17.05 -6.30 -7.71
CA ARG A 77 18.41 -5.75 -7.83
C ARG A 77 19.45 -6.51 -6.99
N GLN A 78 19.05 -7.56 -6.28
CA GLN A 78 19.88 -8.39 -5.41
C GLN A 78 20.70 -7.59 -4.38
N PRO A 79 20.05 -6.71 -3.58
CA PRO A 79 20.75 -5.86 -2.64
C PRO A 79 21.43 -6.70 -1.55
N ARG A 80 22.70 -6.40 -1.28
CA ARG A 80 23.46 -7.05 -0.21
C ARG A 80 22.74 -6.86 1.14
N GLY A 81 22.75 -7.91 1.96
CA GLY A 81 22.13 -7.90 3.29
C GLY A 81 20.66 -8.32 3.31
N LEU A 82 19.94 -8.32 2.17
CA LEU A 82 18.57 -8.85 2.11
C LEU A 82 18.58 -10.39 2.26
N LYS A 83 17.98 -10.89 3.34
CA LYS A 83 17.92 -12.33 3.66
C LYS A 83 16.63 -12.98 3.21
N ARG A 84 15.51 -12.27 3.35
CA ARG A 84 14.16 -12.76 3.03
C ARG A 84 13.28 -11.61 2.56
N LEU A 85 12.43 -11.90 1.58
CA LEU A 85 11.34 -11.03 1.16
C LEU A 85 10.01 -11.73 1.50
N VAL A 86 9.11 -11.00 2.16
CA VAL A 86 7.74 -11.44 2.45
C VAL A 86 6.78 -10.49 1.74
N LEU A 87 5.97 -11.05 0.85
CA LEU A 87 4.96 -10.32 0.09
C LEU A 87 3.58 -10.62 0.69
N ALA A 88 2.97 -9.62 1.32
CA ALA A 88 1.67 -9.73 1.97
C ALA A 88 0.61 -8.97 1.17
N SER A 89 -0.24 -9.69 0.43
CA SER A 89 -1.25 -9.07 -0.43
C SER A 89 -0.67 -8.04 -1.42
N GLY A 90 0.54 -8.30 -1.93
CA GLY A 90 1.24 -7.44 -2.87
C GLY A 90 0.76 -7.58 -4.32
N LEU A 91 1.13 -6.62 -5.15
CA LEU A 91 0.82 -6.57 -6.58
C LEU A 91 2.08 -6.92 -7.38
N ALA A 92 1.98 -7.86 -8.33
CA ALA A 92 3.12 -8.24 -9.19
C ALA A 92 2.96 -7.78 -10.65
N ASN A 93 1.72 -7.51 -11.07
CA ASN A 93 1.38 -7.06 -12.42
C ASN A 93 0.03 -6.35 -12.37
N ILE A 94 -0.07 -5.17 -12.98
CA ILE A 94 -1.26 -4.32 -12.91
C ILE A 94 -2.45 -5.00 -13.60
N ASP A 95 -2.29 -5.54 -14.81
CA ASP A 95 -3.38 -6.20 -15.56
C ASP A 95 -3.97 -7.39 -14.80
N LEU A 96 -3.12 -8.20 -14.15
CA LEU A 96 -3.59 -9.32 -13.32
C LEU A 96 -4.28 -8.83 -12.05
N SER A 97 -3.82 -7.70 -11.50
CA SER A 97 -4.42 -7.09 -10.32
C SER A 97 -5.81 -6.55 -10.63
N GLU A 98 -5.99 -5.89 -11.77
CA GLU A 98 -7.31 -5.45 -12.24
C GLU A 98 -8.26 -6.63 -12.42
N LYS A 99 -7.80 -7.72 -13.08
CA LYS A 99 -8.58 -8.95 -13.19
C LYS A 99 -8.95 -9.53 -11.82
N GLY A 100 -8.02 -9.52 -10.88
CA GLY A 100 -8.25 -9.95 -9.49
C GLY A 100 -9.34 -9.12 -8.80
N ILE A 101 -9.29 -7.79 -8.94
CA ILE A 101 -10.33 -6.89 -8.42
C ILE A 101 -11.68 -7.18 -9.04
N GLN A 102 -11.75 -7.44 -10.35
CA GLN A 102 -13.01 -7.82 -11.00
C GLN A 102 -13.57 -9.16 -10.50
N LEU A 103 -12.71 -10.14 -10.23
CA LEU A 103 -13.11 -11.40 -9.60
C LEU A 103 -13.63 -11.19 -8.17
N CYS A 104 -13.02 -10.30 -7.39
CA CYS A 104 -13.55 -9.93 -6.08
C CYS A 104 -14.93 -9.25 -6.22
N ARG A 105 -15.08 -8.31 -7.16
CA ARG A 105 -16.35 -7.63 -7.43
C ARG A 105 -17.46 -8.60 -7.82
N SER A 106 -17.17 -9.60 -8.67
CA SER A 106 -18.17 -10.61 -9.07
C SER A 106 -18.61 -11.53 -7.93
N GLY A 107 -17.84 -11.60 -6.84
CA GLY A 107 -18.19 -12.33 -5.62
C GLY A 107 -19.08 -11.57 -4.63
N LEU A 108 -19.43 -10.30 -4.91
CA LEU A 108 -20.32 -9.51 -4.04
C LEU A 108 -21.81 -9.87 -4.22
N PRO A 109 -22.70 -9.46 -3.31
CA PRO A 109 -24.15 -9.51 -3.56
C PRO A 109 -24.53 -8.79 -4.86
N ILE A 110 -25.48 -9.36 -5.62
CA ILE A 110 -25.81 -8.89 -6.99
C ILE A 110 -26.34 -7.44 -7.02
N ASP A 111 -27.04 -7.02 -5.97
CA ASP A 111 -27.51 -5.66 -5.78
C ASP A 111 -26.35 -4.68 -5.58
N VAL A 112 -25.36 -5.04 -4.75
CA VAL A 112 -24.13 -4.27 -4.57
C VAL A 112 -23.35 -4.16 -5.88
N GLN A 113 -23.22 -5.25 -6.63
CA GLN A 113 -22.56 -5.25 -7.94
C GLN A 113 -23.21 -4.25 -8.90
N ARG A 114 -24.55 -4.28 -9.02
CA ARG A 114 -25.31 -3.37 -9.89
C ARG A 114 -25.15 -1.91 -9.49
N VAL A 115 -25.13 -1.60 -8.19
CA VAL A 115 -24.89 -0.23 -7.72
C VAL A 115 -23.48 0.23 -8.11
N LEU A 116 -22.46 -0.58 -7.84
CA LEU A 116 -21.08 -0.24 -8.20
C LEU A 116 -20.91 -0.05 -9.71
N GLU A 117 -21.50 -0.92 -10.52
CA GLU A 117 -21.45 -0.81 -11.98
C GLU A 117 -22.13 0.48 -12.47
N LYS A 118 -23.34 0.76 -11.99
CA LYS A 118 -24.06 1.99 -12.34
C LYS A 118 -23.27 3.25 -11.97
N CYS A 119 -22.78 3.33 -10.73
CA CYS A 119 -22.00 4.47 -10.26
C CYS A 119 -20.72 4.68 -11.08
N VAL A 120 -20.02 3.60 -11.44
CA VAL A 120 -18.83 3.67 -12.32
C VAL A 120 -19.20 4.17 -13.72
N GLN A 121 -20.28 3.66 -14.32
CA GLN A 121 -20.76 4.07 -15.65
C GLN A 121 -21.17 5.54 -15.68
N GLU A 122 -21.77 6.04 -14.60
CA GLU A 122 -22.24 7.42 -14.46
C GLU A 122 -21.13 8.38 -13.97
N GLY A 123 -19.96 7.85 -13.56
CA GLY A 123 -18.88 8.63 -12.96
C GLY A 123 -19.20 9.17 -11.55
N ASP A 124 -20.21 8.62 -10.88
CA ASP A 124 -20.67 9.04 -9.56
C ASP A 124 -19.97 8.26 -8.44
N TYR A 125 -18.81 8.76 -8.04
CA TYR A 125 -17.99 8.19 -6.96
C TYR A 125 -18.27 8.81 -5.58
N LYS A 126 -19.28 9.68 -5.46
CA LYS A 126 -19.52 10.47 -4.24
C LYS A 126 -20.90 10.24 -3.62
N SER A 127 -21.85 9.65 -4.33
CA SER A 127 -23.16 9.34 -3.77
C SER A 127 -23.11 8.42 -2.56
N GLN A 128 -24.16 8.50 -1.74
CA GLN A 128 -24.32 7.58 -0.63
C GLN A 128 -24.42 6.13 -1.13
N ALA A 129 -25.09 5.91 -2.26
CA ALA A 129 -25.19 4.59 -2.88
C ALA A 129 -23.81 4.00 -3.23
N TYR A 130 -22.92 4.80 -3.84
CA TYR A 130 -21.55 4.35 -4.10
C TYR A 130 -20.79 4.06 -2.81
N ARG A 131 -20.88 4.96 -1.81
CA ARG A 131 -20.20 4.81 -0.52
C ARG A 131 -20.64 3.55 0.25
N ASP A 132 -21.94 3.27 0.27
CA ASP A 132 -22.47 2.07 0.91
C ASP A 132 -22.02 0.80 0.17
N ALA A 133 -22.06 0.82 -1.17
CA ALA A 133 -21.67 -0.32 -1.98
C ALA A 133 -20.16 -0.62 -1.92
N ILE A 134 -19.31 0.41 -1.98
CA ILE A 134 -17.85 0.24 -1.87
C ILE A 134 -17.43 -0.16 -0.45
N ALA A 135 -18.18 0.24 0.58
CA ALA A 135 -17.95 -0.21 1.95
C ALA A 135 -18.12 -1.73 2.10
N VAL A 136 -19.09 -2.34 1.38
CA VAL A 136 -19.24 -3.81 1.36
C VAL A 136 -18.02 -4.46 0.71
N PHE A 137 -17.51 -3.91 -0.39
CA PHE A 137 -16.28 -4.40 -1.02
C PHE A 137 -15.08 -4.31 -0.06
N GLN A 138 -14.89 -3.15 0.58
CA GLN A 138 -13.80 -2.92 1.54
C GLN A 138 -13.88 -3.88 2.74
N LYS A 139 -15.07 -4.06 3.34
CA LYS A 139 -15.27 -4.98 4.46
C LYS A 139 -15.05 -6.45 4.07
N THR A 140 -15.28 -6.80 2.81
CA THR A 140 -15.16 -8.19 2.34
C THR A 140 -13.73 -8.55 1.95
N PHE A 141 -13.07 -7.66 1.21
CA PHE A 141 -11.82 -7.95 0.49
C PHE A 141 -10.62 -7.09 0.91
N VAL A 142 -10.80 -6.02 1.68
CA VAL A 142 -9.69 -5.16 2.15
C VAL A 142 -9.40 -5.41 3.62
N CYS A 143 -10.37 -5.18 4.51
CA CYS A 143 -10.22 -5.44 5.94
C CYS A 143 -11.52 -5.98 6.51
N ARG A 144 -11.47 -7.19 7.07
CA ARG A 144 -12.63 -7.90 7.62
C ARG A 144 -12.82 -7.68 9.13
N ALA A 145 -11.90 -6.97 9.78
CA ALA A 145 -11.99 -6.69 11.21
C ALA A 145 -13.14 -5.70 11.49
N ASP A 146 -13.83 -5.93 12.60
CA ASP A 146 -14.95 -5.10 13.05
C ASP A 146 -14.87 -4.98 14.59
N PRO A 147 -14.51 -3.81 15.13
CA PRO A 147 -14.23 -2.55 14.42
C PRO A 147 -12.94 -2.61 13.58
N LEU A 148 -12.78 -1.66 12.64
CA LEU A 148 -11.54 -1.50 11.90
C LEU A 148 -10.37 -1.20 12.87
N PRO A 149 -9.16 -1.70 12.59
CA PRO A 149 -7.99 -1.37 13.40
C PRO A 149 -7.72 0.14 13.40
N GLU A 150 -7.33 0.68 14.55
CA GLU A 150 -7.04 2.10 14.73
C GLU A 150 -5.95 2.58 13.76
N GLU A 151 -4.92 1.76 13.56
CA GLU A 151 -3.81 2.06 12.66
C GLU A 151 -4.28 2.18 11.19
N LEU A 152 -5.25 1.36 10.78
CA LEU A 152 -5.83 1.46 9.43
C LEU A 152 -6.64 2.76 9.28
N ILE A 153 -7.41 3.14 10.29
CA ILE A 153 -8.16 4.40 10.30
C ILE A 153 -7.20 5.58 10.21
N MET A 154 -6.10 5.56 10.97
CA MET A 154 -5.07 6.58 10.94
C MET A 154 -4.43 6.70 9.54
N SER A 155 -4.06 5.58 8.91
CA SER A 155 -3.52 5.58 7.55
C SER A 155 -4.50 6.17 6.52
N LEU A 156 -5.79 5.85 6.63
CA LEU A 156 -6.83 6.39 5.74
C LEU A 156 -7.03 7.90 5.93
N ASN A 157 -6.92 8.40 7.16
CA ASN A 157 -7.00 9.83 7.45
C ASN A 157 -5.82 10.59 6.84
N HIS A 158 -4.59 10.12 7.04
CA HIS A 158 -3.41 10.74 6.43
C HIS A 158 -3.49 10.77 4.90
N LEU A 159 -4.02 9.72 4.28
CA LEU A 159 -4.25 9.69 2.82
C LEU A 159 -5.23 10.76 2.35
N GLY A 160 -6.25 11.06 3.16
CA GLY A 160 -7.22 12.11 2.89
C GLY A 160 -6.68 13.53 3.11
N GLU A 161 -5.76 13.69 4.07
CA GLU A 161 -5.12 14.97 4.40
C GLU A 161 -4.11 15.40 3.33
N ASP A 162 -3.31 14.46 2.81
CA ASP A 162 -2.38 14.71 1.71
C ASP A 162 -2.48 13.62 0.62
N PRO A 163 -3.24 13.87 -0.46
CA PRO A 163 -3.35 12.92 -1.56
C PRO A 163 -2.21 13.04 -2.58
N THR A 164 -1.13 13.79 -2.32
CA THR A 164 -0.09 14.11 -3.31
C THR A 164 0.48 12.86 -3.97
N VAL A 165 0.97 11.90 -3.18
CA VAL A 165 1.59 10.68 -3.75
C VAL A 165 0.53 9.78 -4.36
N TYR A 166 -0.50 9.42 -3.58
CA TYR A 166 -1.54 8.48 -3.99
C TYR A 166 -2.40 8.96 -5.16
N GLY A 167 -2.59 10.27 -5.29
CA GLY A 167 -3.32 10.87 -6.41
C GLY A 167 -2.46 11.03 -7.67
N THR A 168 -1.13 10.94 -7.55
CA THR A 168 -0.22 11.07 -8.69
C THR A 168 0.15 9.73 -9.31
N MET A 169 0.39 8.72 -8.46
CA MET A 169 0.76 7.36 -8.83
C MET A 169 -0.46 6.47 -9.05
#